data_AF-A0A3S3LWQ7-F1
#
_entry.id   AF-A0A3S3LWQ7-F1
#
_cell.length_a   1.000
_cell.length_b   1.000
_cell.length_c   1.000
_cell.angle_alpha   90.00
_cell.angle_beta   90.00
_cell.angle_gamma   90.00
#
_symmetry.space_group_name_H-M   'P 1'
#
loop_
_entity.id
_entity.type
_entity.pdbx_description
1 polymer ?
#
loop_
_entity_poly.entity_id
_entity_poly.type
_entity_poly.pdbx_seq_one_letter_code
_entity_poly.pdbx_strand_id
1 'polypeptide(L)'
;MLVKDQADPTQNGIYTVSEGEWFRAADARTARTLQKGTTVHTQVGTINAGRVFEFSADAPVVGRDAIAIAPFVPPDIAEVVGAVVTLRDETQVLKHATEASAGQAAASASTSAANAGQTAADVASTAANLAGAQAARDASLYGKGIFPTTAAAVGFGVAGFSALVGGAGGTDGTFDVAFTGGAGSGGAGRFVVADGAETMILITAPGSYTAAPASSFAASAGLAGASAAAVLGRNVEVGEYFWTEVSAGVLGLYNVTLGPAATDTGVRAATSSLLSDVDRILMIEGASVPTAKLIEAAGAGINPSLYRAAFPYVSGDTLEHIVEAKADERGTVQLINTSAGAAYNATLNLLEGTVIASGGANLISAVATALASGGISSR
;
A
#
# COMPACT_ATOMS: atom_id res chain seq x y z
N MET A 1 5.52 -34.13 82.80
CA MET A 1 4.87 -34.60 81.57
C MET A 1 3.40 -34.26 81.61
N LEU A 2 2.86 -33.70 80.51
CA LEU A 2 1.42 -33.46 80.38
C LEU A 2 0.75 -34.76 79.93
N VAL A 3 -0.20 -35.25 80.71
CA VAL A 3 -1.02 -36.42 80.40
C VAL A 3 -2.44 -35.93 80.17
N LYS A 4 -2.97 -36.16 78.97
CA LYS A 4 -4.32 -35.74 78.57
C LYS A 4 -5.00 -36.85 77.77
N ASP A 5 -6.30 -36.68 77.57
CA ASP A 5 -7.17 -37.60 76.81
C ASP A 5 -7.08 -39.07 77.25
N GLN A 6 -6.92 -39.32 78.56
CA GLN A 6 -6.97 -40.66 79.14
C GLN A 6 -8.40 -41.22 79.11
N ALA A 7 -8.52 -42.55 79.03
CA ALA A 7 -9.82 -43.23 79.06
C ALA A 7 -10.61 -42.94 80.34
N ASP A 8 -9.91 -42.81 81.47
CA ASP A 8 -10.43 -42.22 82.70
C ASP A 8 -10.00 -40.75 82.78
N PRO A 9 -10.92 -39.78 82.60
CA PRO A 9 -10.56 -38.37 82.59
C PRO A 9 -10.12 -37.84 83.95
N THR A 10 -10.32 -38.59 85.04
CA THR A 10 -9.76 -38.26 86.36
C THR A 10 -8.26 -38.48 86.43
N GLN A 11 -7.65 -39.15 85.44
CA GLN A 11 -6.21 -39.39 85.31
C GLN A 11 -5.48 -38.34 84.45
N ASN A 12 -6.20 -37.40 83.83
CA ASN A 12 -5.55 -36.29 83.13
C ASN A 12 -4.83 -35.36 84.12
N GLY A 13 -3.73 -34.73 83.71
CA GLY A 13 -3.02 -33.73 84.48
C GLY A 13 -1.51 -33.71 84.24
N ILE A 14 -0.77 -33.17 85.20
CA ILE A 14 0.68 -33.02 85.12
C ILE A 14 1.33 -34.04 86.05
N TYR A 15 2.25 -34.84 85.49
CA TYR A 15 2.92 -35.93 86.18
C TYR A 15 4.43 -35.74 86.20
N THR A 16 5.07 -36.17 87.29
CA THR A 16 6.52 -36.37 87.34
C THR A 16 6.84 -37.71 86.69
N VAL A 17 7.69 -37.69 85.67
CA VAL A 17 8.12 -38.90 84.95
C VAL A 17 8.96 -39.77 85.88
N SER A 18 8.68 -41.08 85.88
CA SER A 18 9.40 -42.10 86.65
C SER A 18 9.56 -43.38 85.79
N GLU A 19 10.55 -44.21 86.08
CA GLU A 19 10.70 -45.53 85.43
C GLU A 19 9.62 -46.54 85.88
N GLY A 20 8.95 -46.27 87.02
CA GLY A 20 7.83 -47.05 87.55
C GLY A 20 6.51 -46.29 87.49
N GLU A 21 5.73 -46.30 88.57
CA GLU A 21 4.49 -45.53 88.65
C GLU A 21 4.76 -44.03 88.56
N TRP A 22 3.96 -43.34 87.74
CA TRP A 22 4.03 -41.89 87.59
C TRP A 22 3.12 -41.25 88.63
N PHE A 23 3.70 -40.38 89.44
CA PHE A 23 2.94 -39.61 90.41
C PHE A 23 2.59 -38.25 89.82
N ARG A 24 1.40 -37.73 90.15
CA ARG A 24 1.04 -36.34 89.87
C ARG A 24 2.14 -35.43 90.41
N ALA A 25 2.53 -34.42 89.64
CA ALA A 25 3.53 -33.44 90.08
C ALA A 25 3.03 -32.72 91.34
N ALA A 26 3.93 -32.31 92.24
CA ALA A 26 3.54 -31.76 93.54
C ALA A 26 2.65 -30.50 93.42
N ASP A 27 2.92 -29.69 92.42
CA ASP A 27 2.19 -28.51 91.99
C ASP A 27 0.89 -28.82 91.22
N ALA A 28 0.55 -30.07 90.98
CA ALA A 28 -0.63 -30.52 90.25
C ALA A 28 -1.49 -31.55 91.02
N ARG A 29 -1.41 -31.52 92.36
CA ARG A 29 -2.13 -32.44 93.28
C ARG A 29 -3.37 -31.85 93.94
N THR A 30 -3.71 -30.59 93.68
CA THR A 30 -4.81 -29.91 94.37
C THR A 30 -5.75 -29.22 93.39
N ALA A 31 -7.02 -29.09 93.77
CA ALA A 31 -8.01 -28.35 92.98
C ALA A 31 -7.55 -26.91 92.68
N ARG A 32 -6.84 -26.27 93.63
CA ARG A 32 -6.38 -24.88 93.50
C ARG A 32 -5.36 -24.66 92.38
N THR A 33 -4.63 -25.71 91.99
CA THR A 33 -3.58 -25.61 90.97
C THR A 33 -4.00 -26.16 89.60
N LEU A 34 -5.22 -26.70 89.49
CA LEU A 34 -5.83 -27.19 88.24
C LEU A 34 -7.10 -26.41 87.88
N GLN A 35 -7.13 -25.13 88.25
CA GLN A 35 -8.27 -24.25 88.02
C GLN A 35 -8.43 -23.89 86.55
N LYS A 36 -9.66 -23.55 86.16
CA LYS A 36 -9.98 -23.04 84.83
C LYS A 36 -9.05 -21.87 84.45
N GLY A 37 -8.50 -21.91 83.24
CA GLY A 37 -7.56 -20.90 82.72
C GLY A 37 -6.10 -21.13 83.12
N THR A 38 -5.79 -22.13 83.96
CA THR A 38 -4.40 -22.53 84.21
C THR A 38 -3.79 -23.07 82.92
N THR A 39 -2.67 -22.51 82.46
CA THR A 39 -2.02 -22.93 81.21
C THR A 39 -0.78 -23.79 81.45
N VAL A 40 -0.56 -24.76 80.58
CA VAL A 40 0.62 -25.63 80.56
C VAL A 40 1.32 -25.51 79.21
N HIS A 41 2.58 -25.11 79.24
CA HIS A 41 3.44 -25.05 78.06
C HIS A 41 4.17 -26.38 77.88
N THR A 42 3.92 -27.07 76.77
CA THR A 42 4.60 -28.32 76.47
C THR A 42 5.90 -28.01 75.73
N GLN A 43 7.04 -28.09 76.42
CA GLN A 43 8.34 -27.72 75.84
C GLN A 43 8.95 -28.80 74.94
N VAL A 44 8.73 -30.08 75.28
CA VAL A 44 9.35 -31.23 74.60
C VAL A 44 8.31 -32.32 74.39
N GLY A 45 8.39 -33.00 73.24
CA GLY A 45 7.54 -34.13 72.86
C GLY A 45 7.30 -34.20 71.36
N THR A 46 7.10 -35.40 70.80
CA THR A 46 7.00 -35.59 69.34
C THR A 46 5.76 -34.94 68.72
N ILE A 47 4.66 -34.80 69.48
CA ILE A 47 3.35 -34.38 68.96
C ILE A 47 2.97 -32.98 69.43
N ASN A 48 3.24 -32.66 70.71
CA ASN A 48 2.73 -31.46 71.37
C ASN A 48 3.81 -30.46 71.77
N ALA A 49 5.08 -30.65 71.36
CA ALA A 49 6.11 -29.65 71.61
C ALA A 49 5.71 -28.28 71.04
N GLY A 50 5.98 -27.22 71.82
CA GLY A 50 5.64 -25.84 71.49
C GLY A 50 4.16 -25.47 71.68
N ARG A 51 3.27 -26.40 72.05
CA ARG A 51 1.85 -26.12 72.24
C ARG A 51 1.52 -25.73 73.69
N VAL A 52 0.53 -24.86 73.81
CA VAL A 52 -0.05 -24.44 75.09
C VAL A 52 -1.41 -25.10 75.26
N PHE A 53 -1.65 -25.65 76.45
CA PHE A 53 -2.93 -26.22 76.82
C PHE A 53 -3.47 -25.48 78.04
N GLU A 54 -4.78 -25.44 78.19
CA GLU A 54 -5.44 -24.87 79.35
C GLU A 54 -6.33 -25.90 80.04
N PHE A 55 -6.41 -25.80 81.36
CA PHE A 55 -7.44 -26.48 82.14
C PHE A 55 -8.76 -25.73 81.97
N SER A 56 -9.83 -26.45 81.64
CA SER A 56 -11.15 -25.86 81.38
C SER A 56 -12.19 -26.16 82.45
N ALA A 57 -11.90 -27.10 83.36
CA ALA A 57 -12.76 -27.43 84.50
C ALA A 57 -12.64 -26.40 85.62
N ASP A 58 -13.78 -26.01 86.21
CA ASP A 58 -13.84 -25.09 87.34
C ASP A 58 -13.73 -25.88 88.66
N ALA A 59 -12.68 -25.59 89.45
CA ALA A 59 -12.36 -26.24 90.72
C ALA A 59 -12.50 -27.79 90.80
N PRO A 60 -11.84 -28.57 89.92
CA PRO A 60 -11.97 -30.04 89.92
C PRO A 60 -11.36 -30.68 91.17
N VAL A 61 -12.10 -31.61 91.80
CA VAL A 61 -11.60 -32.48 92.87
C VAL A 61 -10.73 -33.59 92.27
N VAL A 62 -9.43 -33.54 92.56
CA VAL A 62 -8.43 -34.50 92.04
C VAL A 62 -8.78 -35.94 92.46
N GLY A 63 -8.89 -36.84 91.48
CA GLY A 63 -9.21 -38.26 91.70
C GLY A 63 -10.71 -38.56 91.81
N ARG A 64 -11.60 -37.57 91.65
CA ARG A 64 -13.05 -37.77 91.56
C ARG A 64 -13.64 -37.12 90.31
N ASP A 65 -13.25 -35.88 90.04
CA ASP A 65 -13.81 -35.10 88.93
C ASP A 65 -12.96 -35.27 87.67
N ALA A 66 -13.62 -35.17 86.51
CA ALA A 66 -12.96 -35.18 85.22
C ALA A 66 -12.08 -33.91 85.07
N ILE A 67 -10.81 -34.11 84.73
CA ILE A 67 -9.86 -33.01 84.47
C ILE A 67 -9.83 -32.78 82.95
N ALA A 68 -10.48 -31.70 82.51
CA ALA A 68 -10.56 -31.32 81.10
C ALA A 68 -9.38 -30.40 80.70
N ILE A 69 -8.66 -30.78 79.64
CA ILE A 69 -7.47 -30.08 79.14
C ILE A 69 -7.59 -29.88 77.63
N ALA A 70 -7.76 -28.62 77.20
CA ALA A 70 -7.93 -28.25 75.79
C ALA A 70 -6.71 -27.45 75.27
N PRO A 71 -6.45 -27.43 73.95
CA PRO A 71 -5.48 -26.50 73.37
C PRO A 71 -5.90 -25.05 73.69
N PHE A 72 -4.97 -24.24 74.16
CA PHE A 72 -5.22 -22.83 74.41
C PHE A 72 -5.29 -22.08 73.07
N VAL A 73 -6.40 -21.38 72.84
CA VAL A 73 -6.62 -20.52 71.68
C VAL A 73 -6.82 -19.10 72.22
N PRO A 74 -5.87 -18.17 72.02
CA PRO A 74 -6.06 -16.79 72.43
C PRO A 74 -7.32 -16.20 71.78
N PRO A 75 -8.16 -15.44 72.50
CA PRO A 75 -9.37 -14.84 71.92
C PRO A 75 -9.08 -14.01 70.67
N ASP A 76 -7.92 -13.35 70.62
CA ASP A 76 -7.49 -12.47 69.54
C ASP A 76 -7.25 -13.21 68.21
N ILE A 77 -6.95 -14.52 68.23
CA ILE A 77 -6.63 -15.24 66.99
C ILE A 77 -7.87 -15.52 66.14
N ALA A 78 -9.05 -15.62 66.75
CA ALA A 78 -10.31 -15.78 66.03
C ALA A 78 -10.67 -14.53 65.23
N GLU A 79 -10.41 -13.34 65.80
CA GLU A 79 -10.58 -12.05 65.12
C GLU A 79 -9.61 -11.90 63.95
N VAL A 80 -8.34 -12.27 64.15
CA VAL A 80 -7.33 -12.28 63.08
C VAL A 80 -7.74 -13.20 61.93
N VAL A 81 -8.26 -14.40 62.22
CA VAL A 81 -8.74 -15.32 61.18
C VAL A 81 -9.89 -14.70 60.38
N GLY A 82 -10.84 -14.04 61.04
CA GLY A 82 -11.93 -13.33 60.37
C GLY A 82 -11.43 -12.24 59.43
N ALA A 83 -10.49 -11.41 59.89
CA ALA A 83 -9.88 -10.36 59.07
C ALA A 83 -9.13 -10.91 57.84
N VAL A 84 -8.42 -12.03 58.01
CA VAL A 84 -7.71 -12.71 56.90
C VAL A 84 -8.69 -13.25 55.85
N VAL A 85 -9.84 -13.80 56.26
CA VAL A 85 -10.87 -14.27 55.33
C VAL A 85 -11.45 -13.10 54.52
N THR A 86 -11.78 -11.98 55.18
CA THR A 86 -12.27 -10.78 54.49
C THR A 86 -11.27 -10.26 53.47
N LEU A 87 -9.99 -10.13 53.84
CA LEU A 87 -8.93 -9.68 52.92
C LEU A 87 -8.76 -10.62 51.72
N ARG A 88 -8.92 -11.93 51.93
CA ARG A 88 -8.87 -12.92 50.85
C ARG A 88 -10.02 -12.69 49.86
N ASP A 89 -11.23 -12.48 50.34
CA ASP A 89 -12.41 -12.28 49.49
C ASP A 89 -12.30 -10.96 48.71
N GLU A 90 -11.89 -9.87 49.36
CA GLU A 90 -11.59 -8.60 48.70
C GLU A 90 -10.52 -8.74 47.60
N THR A 91 -9.47 -9.52 47.88
CA THR A 91 -8.42 -9.82 46.90
C THR A 91 -8.96 -10.58 45.68
N GLN A 92 -9.90 -11.53 45.89
CA GLN A 92 -10.54 -12.26 44.77
C GLN A 92 -11.40 -11.32 43.93
N VAL A 93 -12.16 -10.42 44.56
CA VAL A 93 -12.96 -9.42 43.85
C VAL A 93 -12.08 -8.52 42.99
N LEU A 94 -10.96 -8.03 43.54
CA LEU A 94 -9.99 -7.20 42.80
C LEU A 94 -9.36 -7.97 41.62
N LYS A 95 -9.04 -9.24 41.81
CA LYS A 95 -8.51 -10.09 40.74
C LYS A 95 -9.50 -10.23 39.59
N HIS A 96 -10.76 -10.57 39.88
CA HIS A 96 -11.81 -10.67 38.86
C HIS A 96 -12.06 -9.34 38.14
N ALA A 97 -12.06 -8.21 38.85
CA ALA A 97 -12.22 -6.89 38.24
C ALA A 97 -11.05 -6.55 37.30
N THR A 98 -9.83 -6.93 37.67
CA THR A 98 -8.63 -6.73 36.86
C THR A 98 -8.69 -7.58 35.58
N GLU A 99 -9.07 -8.85 35.69
CA GLU A 99 -9.23 -9.76 34.55
C GLU A 99 -10.32 -9.27 33.58
N ALA A 100 -11.46 -8.80 34.11
CA ALA A 100 -12.53 -8.22 33.30
C ALA A 100 -12.08 -6.94 32.57
N SER A 101 -11.31 -6.08 33.23
CA SER A 101 -10.78 -4.84 32.63
C SER A 101 -9.77 -5.15 31.52
N ALA A 102 -8.89 -6.13 31.74
CA ALA A 102 -7.94 -6.61 30.73
C ALA A 102 -8.67 -7.20 29.51
N GLY A 103 -9.74 -7.97 29.72
CA GLY A 103 -10.58 -8.51 28.65
C GLY A 103 -11.24 -7.42 27.80
N GLN A 104 -11.79 -6.37 28.43
CA GLN A 104 -12.39 -5.24 27.73
C GLN A 104 -11.37 -4.43 26.92
N ALA A 105 -10.16 -4.23 27.47
CA ALA A 105 -9.08 -3.56 26.77
C ALA A 105 -8.64 -4.36 25.53
N ALA A 106 -8.50 -5.68 25.65
CA ALA A 106 -8.16 -6.57 24.53
C ALA A 106 -9.24 -6.54 23.42
N ALA A 107 -10.52 -6.58 23.80
CA ALA A 107 -11.62 -6.48 22.84
C ALA A 107 -11.65 -5.14 22.09
N SER A 108 -11.40 -4.03 22.82
CA SER A 108 -11.33 -2.68 22.26
C SER A 108 -10.16 -2.52 21.29
N ALA A 109 -9.00 -3.09 21.63
CA ALA A 109 -7.83 -3.10 20.76
C ALA A 109 -8.07 -3.92 19.48
N SER A 110 -8.70 -5.10 19.61
CA SER A 110 -9.05 -5.95 18.46
C SER A 110 -10.04 -5.26 17.51
N THR A 111 -11.05 -4.58 18.06
CA THR A 111 -12.02 -3.79 17.28
C THR A 111 -11.34 -2.63 16.56
N SER A 112 -10.45 -1.89 17.25
CA SER A 112 -9.70 -0.78 16.66
C SER A 112 -8.81 -1.26 15.50
N ALA A 113 -8.13 -2.40 15.65
CA ALA A 113 -7.31 -2.98 14.61
C ALA A 113 -8.13 -3.40 13.38
N ALA A 114 -9.31 -3.99 13.59
CA ALA A 114 -10.22 -4.36 12.49
C ALA A 114 -10.71 -3.12 11.72
N ASN A 115 -11.11 -2.05 12.42
CA ASN A 115 -11.55 -0.81 11.81
C ASN A 115 -10.43 -0.12 11.01
N ALA A 116 -9.20 -0.14 11.53
CA ALA A 116 -8.03 0.37 10.81
C ALA A 116 -7.76 -0.45 9.53
N GLY A 117 -7.89 -1.78 9.60
CA GLY A 117 -7.78 -2.66 8.43
C GLY A 117 -8.83 -2.37 7.35
N GLN A 118 -10.10 -2.16 7.73
CA GLN A 118 -11.14 -1.76 6.78
C GLN A 118 -10.86 -0.41 6.15
N THR A 119 -10.46 0.58 6.95
CA THR A 119 -10.13 1.93 6.44
C THR A 119 -9.00 1.86 5.40
N ALA A 120 -7.95 1.07 5.66
CA ALA A 120 -6.86 0.89 4.70
C ALA A 120 -7.33 0.23 3.38
N ALA A 121 -8.23 -0.76 3.48
CA ALA A 121 -8.81 -1.40 2.31
C ALA A 121 -9.69 -0.44 1.48
N ASP A 122 -10.50 0.40 2.14
CA ASP A 122 -11.34 1.41 1.48
C ASP A 122 -10.50 2.48 0.77
N VAL A 123 -9.41 2.93 1.39
CA VAL A 123 -8.45 3.85 0.78
C VAL A 123 -7.81 3.22 -0.47
N ALA A 124 -7.39 1.95 -0.38
CA ALA A 124 -6.79 1.24 -1.51
C ALA A 124 -7.79 1.07 -2.68
N SER A 125 -9.05 0.71 -2.38
CA SER A 125 -10.11 0.60 -3.37
C SER A 125 -10.41 1.94 -4.04
N THR A 126 -10.51 3.01 -3.26
CA THR A 126 -10.73 4.37 -3.76
C THR A 126 -9.59 4.82 -4.67
N ALA A 127 -8.34 4.56 -4.28
CA ALA A 127 -7.17 4.89 -5.08
C ALA A 127 -7.16 4.12 -6.42
N ALA A 128 -7.50 2.83 -6.40
CA ALA A 128 -7.59 2.02 -7.62
C ALA A 128 -8.69 2.53 -8.57
N ASN A 129 -9.87 2.88 -8.03
CA ASN A 129 -10.96 3.47 -8.82
C ASN A 129 -10.56 4.82 -9.44
N LEU A 130 -9.87 5.67 -8.67
CA LEU A 130 -9.37 6.95 -9.17
C LEU A 130 -8.33 6.76 -10.27
N ALA A 131 -7.40 5.82 -10.12
CA ALA A 131 -6.40 5.49 -11.14
C ALA A 131 -7.06 4.96 -12.42
N GLY A 132 -8.05 4.07 -12.31
CA GLY A 132 -8.82 3.58 -13.46
C GLY A 132 -9.59 4.70 -14.17
N ALA A 133 -10.20 5.62 -13.42
CA ALA A 133 -10.89 6.78 -13.98
C ALA A 133 -9.92 7.79 -14.62
N GLN A 134 -8.71 7.95 -14.07
CA GLN A 134 -7.64 8.74 -14.68
C GLN A 134 -7.19 8.11 -16.00
N ALA A 135 -6.86 6.82 -16.00
CA ALA A 135 -6.46 6.10 -17.21
C ALA A 135 -7.54 6.12 -18.31
N ALA A 136 -8.82 5.99 -17.95
CA ALA A 136 -9.92 6.09 -18.91
C ALA A 136 -10.07 7.50 -19.50
N ARG A 137 -9.89 8.55 -18.68
CA ARG A 137 -9.86 9.94 -19.17
C ARG A 137 -8.67 10.17 -20.10
N ASP A 138 -7.49 9.71 -19.71
CA ASP A 138 -6.27 9.85 -20.50
C ASP A 138 -6.38 9.10 -21.83
N ALA A 139 -6.88 7.87 -21.82
CA ALA A 139 -7.16 7.10 -23.03
C ALA A 139 -8.18 7.81 -23.94
N SER A 140 -9.24 8.40 -23.37
CA SER A 140 -10.21 9.20 -24.14
C SER A 140 -9.62 10.49 -24.70
N LEU A 141 -8.65 11.09 -24.02
CA LEU A 141 -7.96 12.30 -24.46
C LEU A 141 -6.95 11.95 -25.56
N TYR A 142 -6.07 10.99 -25.35
CA TYR A 142 -5.00 10.62 -26.28
C TYR A 142 -5.46 9.76 -27.47
N GLY A 143 -6.67 9.19 -27.42
CA GLY A 143 -7.31 8.56 -28.58
C GLY A 143 -7.71 9.55 -29.68
N LYS A 144 -7.56 10.87 -29.46
CA LYS A 144 -7.79 11.90 -30.47
C LYS A 144 -6.57 12.06 -31.37
N GLY A 145 -6.80 12.27 -32.67
CA GLY A 145 -5.72 12.42 -33.65
C GLY A 145 -4.73 13.52 -33.27
N ILE A 146 -3.43 13.22 -33.39
CA ILE A 146 -2.33 14.18 -33.18
C ILE A 146 -1.90 14.71 -34.54
N PHE A 147 -1.93 16.03 -34.70
CA PHE A 147 -1.59 16.71 -35.94
C PHE A 147 -0.45 17.71 -35.71
N PRO A 148 0.45 17.89 -36.71
CA PRO A 148 1.58 18.79 -36.59
C PRO A 148 1.15 20.27 -36.51
N THR A 149 -0.01 20.63 -37.05
CA THR A 149 -0.58 21.99 -36.95
C THR A 149 -2.10 21.94 -36.90
N THR A 150 -2.73 23.01 -36.41
CA THR A 150 -4.19 23.20 -36.50
C THR A 150 -4.69 23.19 -37.95
N ALA A 151 -3.91 23.72 -38.90
CA ALA A 151 -4.26 23.70 -40.32
C ALA A 151 -4.30 22.28 -40.89
N ALA A 152 -3.35 21.41 -40.49
CA ALA A 152 -3.31 20.01 -40.93
C ALA A 152 -4.44 19.17 -40.34
N ALA A 153 -4.90 19.49 -39.13
CA ALA A 153 -6.06 18.85 -38.52
C ALA A 153 -7.37 19.25 -39.20
N VAL A 154 -7.48 20.50 -39.61
CA VAL A 154 -8.73 21.06 -40.15
C VAL A 154 -8.84 20.85 -41.67
N GLY A 155 -7.75 20.93 -42.43
CA GLY A 155 -7.77 20.89 -43.90
C GLY A 155 -7.26 19.58 -44.49
N PHE A 156 -8.02 18.98 -45.41
CA PHE A 156 -7.62 17.81 -46.22
C PHE A 156 -7.51 18.14 -47.73
N GLY A 157 -7.49 19.43 -48.08
CA GLY A 157 -7.44 19.88 -49.49
C GLY A 157 -8.80 19.86 -50.18
N VAL A 158 -8.79 19.99 -51.51
CA VAL A 158 -10.01 19.94 -52.34
C VAL A 158 -10.46 18.48 -52.44
N ALA A 159 -11.66 18.19 -51.95
CA ALA A 159 -12.27 16.86 -51.98
C ALA A 159 -13.29 16.70 -53.13
N GLY A 160 -13.78 17.82 -53.67
CA GLY A 160 -14.74 17.81 -54.77
C GLY A 160 -15.08 19.20 -55.28
N PHE A 161 -16.08 19.26 -56.15
CA PHE A 161 -16.63 20.51 -56.69
C PHE A 161 -18.15 20.52 -56.54
N SER A 162 -18.71 21.70 -56.33
CA SER A 162 -20.15 21.96 -56.30
C SER A 162 -20.51 23.08 -57.26
N ALA A 163 -21.79 23.18 -57.64
CA ALA A 163 -22.30 24.21 -58.54
C ALA A 163 -21.53 24.31 -59.88
N LEU A 164 -21.30 23.17 -60.53
CA LEU A 164 -20.66 23.13 -61.84
C LEU A 164 -21.57 23.79 -62.89
N VAL A 165 -21.04 24.80 -63.55
CA VAL A 165 -21.65 25.47 -64.69
C VAL A 165 -20.72 25.27 -65.87
N GLY A 166 -21.20 24.58 -66.92
CA GLY A 166 -20.35 24.16 -68.04
C GLY A 166 -19.82 25.32 -68.91
N GLY A 167 -20.45 26.49 -68.85
CA GLY A 167 -20.15 27.60 -69.77
C GLY A 167 -20.48 27.27 -71.23
N ALA A 168 -19.93 28.05 -72.16
CA ALA A 168 -20.07 27.84 -73.60
C ALA A 168 -18.89 28.43 -74.39
N GLY A 169 -18.71 27.96 -75.63
CA GLY A 169 -17.75 28.51 -76.60
C GLY A 169 -16.29 28.07 -76.41
N GLY A 170 -16.03 27.11 -75.51
CA GLY A 170 -14.70 26.58 -75.28
C GLY A 170 -14.17 25.71 -76.42
N THR A 171 -12.85 25.62 -76.55
CA THR A 171 -12.22 24.61 -77.40
C THR A 171 -12.29 23.25 -76.71
N ASP A 172 -12.76 22.22 -77.43
CA ASP A 172 -12.83 20.85 -76.93
C ASP A 172 -11.45 20.28 -76.59
N GLY A 173 -11.36 19.54 -75.49
CA GLY A 173 -10.11 18.96 -75.02
C GLY A 173 -10.07 18.73 -73.51
N THR A 174 -8.91 18.31 -73.02
CA THR A 174 -8.62 18.17 -71.58
C THR A 174 -7.55 19.15 -71.19
N PHE A 175 -7.82 19.94 -70.15
CA PHE A 175 -6.97 21.04 -69.72
C PHE A 175 -6.75 20.96 -68.20
N ASP A 176 -5.68 21.57 -67.71
CA ASP A 176 -5.42 21.63 -66.27
C ASP A 176 -6.26 22.74 -65.62
N VAL A 177 -6.83 22.45 -64.44
CA VAL A 177 -7.51 23.44 -63.61
C VAL A 177 -6.48 24.24 -62.84
N ALA A 178 -6.55 25.56 -62.92
CA ALA A 178 -5.75 26.43 -62.07
C ALA A 178 -6.52 26.75 -60.78
N PHE A 179 -5.93 26.45 -59.62
CA PHE A 179 -6.45 26.89 -58.33
C PHE A 179 -5.79 28.21 -57.92
N THR A 180 -6.60 29.21 -57.61
CA THR A 180 -6.12 30.55 -57.22
C THR A 180 -6.80 31.02 -55.93
N GLY A 181 -6.07 31.72 -55.08
CA GLY A 181 -6.57 32.14 -53.76
C GLY A 181 -6.77 30.97 -52.79
N GLY A 182 -7.58 31.18 -51.75
CA GLY A 182 -7.69 30.28 -50.61
C GLY A 182 -6.48 30.34 -49.67
N ALA A 183 -6.52 29.53 -48.61
CA ALA A 183 -5.43 29.40 -47.64
C ALA A 183 -4.84 27.98 -47.76
N GLY A 184 -3.83 27.81 -48.59
CA GLY A 184 -3.29 26.49 -48.92
C GLY A 184 -2.47 26.45 -50.20
N SER A 185 -1.96 25.27 -50.55
CA SER A 185 -1.22 25.03 -51.80
C SER A 185 -1.27 23.56 -52.23
N GLY A 186 -0.73 23.27 -53.42
CA GLY A 186 -0.56 21.91 -53.92
C GLY A 186 -1.81 21.27 -54.52
N GLY A 187 -2.90 22.01 -54.69
CA GLY A 187 -4.08 21.55 -55.42
C GLY A 187 -3.80 21.49 -56.91
N ALA A 188 -4.19 20.39 -57.56
CA ALA A 188 -4.14 20.21 -59.01
C ALA A 188 -5.35 19.40 -59.48
N GLY A 189 -5.82 19.71 -60.68
CA GLY A 189 -6.94 19.02 -61.30
C GLY A 189 -6.93 19.17 -62.81
N ARG A 190 -7.87 18.48 -63.46
CA ARG A 190 -8.11 18.55 -64.89
C ARG A 190 -9.58 18.74 -65.17
N PHE A 191 -9.91 19.46 -66.23
CA PHE A 191 -11.28 19.57 -66.71
C PHE A 191 -11.36 19.20 -68.19
N VAL A 192 -12.53 18.71 -68.59
CA VAL A 192 -12.82 18.27 -69.95
C VAL A 192 -13.88 19.19 -70.54
N VAL A 193 -13.61 19.69 -71.75
CA VAL A 193 -14.55 20.46 -72.57
C VAL A 193 -14.95 19.60 -73.76
N ALA A 194 -16.26 19.47 -73.99
CA ALA A 194 -16.83 18.81 -75.14
C ALA A 194 -18.07 19.58 -75.62
N ASP A 195 -18.26 19.67 -76.93
CA ASP A 195 -19.32 20.48 -77.56
C ASP A 195 -19.30 21.95 -77.10
N GLY A 196 -18.11 22.46 -76.77
CA GLY A 196 -17.89 23.83 -76.31
C GLY A 196 -18.26 24.13 -74.86
N ALA A 197 -18.62 23.13 -74.05
CA ALA A 197 -18.92 23.28 -72.63
C ALA A 197 -18.11 22.31 -71.76
N GLU A 198 -17.81 22.71 -70.52
CA GLU A 198 -17.17 21.85 -69.53
C GLU A 198 -18.14 20.74 -69.08
N THR A 199 -17.70 19.49 -69.19
CA THR A 199 -18.51 18.30 -68.87
C THR A 199 -18.02 17.56 -67.63
N MET A 200 -16.79 17.79 -67.20
CA MET A 200 -16.18 17.07 -66.08
C MET A 200 -15.00 17.85 -65.49
N ILE A 201 -14.84 17.76 -64.17
CA ILE A 201 -13.62 18.11 -63.46
C ILE A 201 -13.14 16.90 -62.65
N LEU A 202 -11.84 16.64 -62.69
CA LEU A 202 -11.17 15.60 -61.92
C LEU A 202 -10.06 16.21 -61.06
N ILE A 203 -10.01 15.80 -59.81
CA ILE A 203 -8.93 16.20 -58.90
C ILE A 203 -7.77 15.23 -59.09
N THR A 204 -6.58 15.74 -59.41
CA THR A 204 -5.36 14.93 -59.59
C THR A 204 -4.41 15.06 -58.40
N ALA A 205 -4.48 16.18 -57.68
CA ALA A 205 -3.88 16.34 -56.37
C ALA A 205 -4.81 17.20 -55.50
N PRO A 206 -5.28 16.71 -54.33
CA PRO A 206 -6.19 17.49 -53.47
C PRO A 206 -5.51 18.71 -52.83
N GLY A 207 -4.17 18.69 -52.69
CA GLY A 207 -3.41 19.72 -52.00
C GLY A 207 -3.73 19.79 -50.51
N SER A 208 -3.45 20.94 -49.89
CA SER A 208 -3.79 21.21 -48.49
C SER A 208 -4.34 22.63 -48.38
N TYR A 209 -5.65 22.75 -48.15
CA TYR A 209 -6.37 24.01 -48.06
C TYR A 209 -7.24 24.07 -46.81
N THR A 210 -7.22 25.20 -46.11
CA THR A 210 -8.11 25.53 -44.97
C THR A 210 -9.18 26.56 -45.34
N ALA A 211 -9.02 27.25 -46.47
CA ALA A 211 -10.05 28.07 -47.10
C ALA A 211 -10.12 27.71 -48.58
N ALA A 212 -11.34 27.59 -49.12
CA ALA A 212 -11.58 27.06 -50.45
C ALA A 212 -10.90 27.93 -51.53
N PRO A 213 -10.06 27.35 -52.40
CA PRO A 213 -9.50 28.07 -53.55
C PRO A 213 -10.57 28.28 -54.63
N ALA A 214 -10.39 29.33 -55.44
CA ALA A 214 -11.17 29.52 -56.66
C ALA A 214 -10.60 28.66 -57.80
N SER A 215 -11.48 28.02 -58.56
CA SER A 215 -11.12 27.19 -59.72
C SER A 215 -11.17 28.03 -60.99
N SER A 216 -10.15 27.95 -61.83
CA SER A 216 -10.05 28.67 -63.09
C SER A 216 -9.95 27.71 -64.28
N PHE A 217 -10.79 27.98 -65.28
CA PHE A 217 -10.93 27.19 -66.52
C PHE A 217 -10.40 27.92 -67.75
N ALA A 218 -9.65 29.01 -67.54
CA ALA A 218 -9.14 29.86 -68.62
C ALA A 218 -8.15 29.15 -69.58
N ALA A 219 -7.72 27.94 -69.24
CA ALA A 219 -6.87 27.11 -70.10
C ALA A 219 -7.60 26.64 -71.38
N SER A 220 -8.93 26.57 -71.39
CA SER A 220 -9.71 26.38 -72.63
C SER A 220 -10.04 27.74 -73.24
N ALA A 221 -9.44 28.02 -74.40
CA ALA A 221 -9.69 29.28 -75.11
C ALA A 221 -11.17 29.40 -75.50
N GLY A 222 -11.75 30.58 -75.30
CA GLY A 222 -13.15 30.88 -75.67
C GLY A 222 -14.21 30.39 -74.67
N LEU A 223 -13.84 29.58 -73.67
CA LEU A 223 -14.78 29.06 -72.67
C LEU A 223 -15.27 30.19 -71.75
N ALA A 224 -16.47 30.68 -72.00
CA ALA A 224 -17.09 31.77 -71.25
C ALA A 224 -18.14 31.23 -70.28
N GLY A 225 -18.13 31.74 -69.04
CA GLY A 225 -19.15 31.44 -68.03
C GLY A 225 -19.01 30.08 -67.34
N ALA A 226 -17.93 29.34 -67.57
CA ALA A 226 -17.65 28.12 -66.82
C ALA A 226 -17.24 28.44 -65.37
N SER A 227 -17.81 27.72 -64.39
CA SER A 227 -17.51 27.93 -62.98
C SER A 227 -17.77 26.68 -62.15
N ALA A 228 -16.97 26.46 -61.12
CA ALA A 228 -17.23 25.45 -60.10
C ALA A 228 -16.64 25.91 -58.76
N ALA A 229 -17.34 25.60 -57.67
CA ALA A 229 -16.90 25.92 -56.31
C ALA A 229 -16.18 24.71 -55.69
N ALA A 230 -14.91 24.89 -55.30
CA ALA A 230 -14.14 23.84 -54.63
C ALA A 230 -14.73 23.51 -53.27
N VAL A 231 -14.96 22.22 -53.02
CA VAL A 231 -15.41 21.68 -51.73
C VAL A 231 -14.21 21.10 -51.02
N LEU A 232 -13.96 21.54 -49.78
CA LEU A 232 -12.82 21.07 -48.99
C LEU A 232 -13.16 19.81 -48.20
N GLY A 233 -12.21 18.87 -48.16
CA GLY A 233 -12.22 17.75 -47.21
C GLY A 233 -11.66 18.16 -45.85
N ARG A 234 -11.97 17.36 -44.81
CA ARG A 234 -11.52 17.60 -43.43
C ARG A 234 -10.93 16.32 -42.83
N ASN A 235 -9.87 16.48 -42.03
CA ASN A 235 -9.31 15.37 -41.24
C ASN A 235 -10.01 15.21 -39.89
N VAL A 236 -10.57 16.30 -39.36
CA VAL A 236 -11.30 16.34 -38.10
C VAL A 236 -12.60 17.11 -38.32
N GLU A 237 -13.72 16.49 -37.94
CA GLU A 237 -15.05 17.05 -38.20
C GLU A 237 -15.43 18.17 -37.23
N VAL A 238 -16.44 18.99 -37.60
CA VAL A 238 -16.96 20.02 -36.68
C VAL A 238 -17.50 19.36 -35.42
N GLY A 239 -17.14 19.90 -34.26
CA GLY A 239 -17.52 19.37 -32.95
C GLY A 239 -16.56 18.31 -32.43
N GLU A 240 -15.60 17.87 -33.23
CA GLU A 240 -14.57 16.94 -32.78
C GLU A 240 -13.32 17.65 -32.23
N TYR A 241 -12.48 16.86 -31.58
CA TYR A 241 -11.29 17.31 -30.87
C TYR A 241 -10.03 16.66 -31.46
N PHE A 242 -8.93 17.39 -31.41
CA PHE A 242 -7.62 16.92 -31.86
C PHE A 242 -6.50 17.56 -31.04
N TRP A 243 -5.32 16.96 -31.09
CA TRP A 243 -4.12 17.51 -30.45
C TRP A 243 -3.18 18.13 -31.47
N THR A 244 -2.54 19.23 -31.09
CA THR A 244 -1.40 19.78 -31.84
C THR A 244 -0.41 20.40 -30.88
N GLU A 245 0.84 20.53 -31.31
CA GLU A 245 1.89 21.10 -30.48
C GLU A 245 1.68 22.61 -30.32
N VAL A 246 1.61 23.08 -29.07
CA VAL A 246 1.47 24.51 -28.74
C VAL A 246 2.80 25.14 -28.38
N SER A 247 3.73 24.33 -27.89
CA SER A 247 5.13 24.67 -27.61
C SER A 247 5.94 23.39 -27.56
N ALA A 248 7.27 23.49 -27.68
CA ALA A 248 8.18 22.35 -27.65
C ALA A 248 7.82 21.35 -26.53
N GLY A 249 7.37 20.15 -26.92
CA GLY A 249 7.03 19.06 -25.99
C GLY A 249 5.72 19.23 -25.22
N VAL A 250 4.83 20.13 -25.65
CA VAL A 250 3.51 20.33 -25.05
C VAL A 250 2.44 20.28 -26.13
N LEU A 251 1.52 19.34 -25.99
CA LEU A 251 0.33 19.24 -26.82
C LEU A 251 -0.80 20.07 -26.19
N GLY A 252 -1.51 20.83 -27.03
CA GLY A 252 -2.75 21.50 -26.70
C GLY A 252 -3.93 20.78 -27.34
N LEU A 253 -5.03 20.63 -26.60
CA LEU A 253 -6.27 20.08 -27.14
C LEU A 253 -7.08 21.19 -27.79
N TYR A 254 -7.49 20.97 -29.03
CA TYR A 254 -8.30 21.90 -29.81
C TYR A 254 -9.63 21.25 -30.17
N ASN A 255 -10.67 22.06 -30.31
CA ASN A 255 -11.93 21.64 -30.92
C ASN A 255 -12.14 22.34 -32.27
N VAL A 256 -12.75 21.63 -33.22
CA VAL A 256 -13.14 22.22 -34.51
C VAL A 256 -14.49 22.88 -34.36
N THR A 257 -14.53 24.20 -34.47
CA THR A 257 -15.74 25.01 -34.39
C THR A 257 -16.37 25.25 -35.78
N LEU A 258 -17.61 25.75 -35.80
CA LEU A 258 -18.30 26.17 -37.01
C LEU A 258 -17.46 27.21 -37.77
N GLY A 259 -17.31 27.04 -39.08
CA GLY A 259 -16.35 27.83 -39.88
C GLY A 259 -14.97 27.17 -40.01
N PRO A 260 -14.94 25.82 -40.05
CA PRO A 260 -13.79 24.95 -39.75
C PRO A 260 -12.62 25.66 -39.04
N ALA A 261 -12.85 26.16 -37.83
CA ALA A 261 -11.81 26.89 -37.10
C ALA A 261 -11.39 26.10 -35.86
N ALA A 262 -10.08 25.89 -35.70
CA ALA A 262 -9.53 25.30 -34.50
C ALA A 262 -9.58 26.30 -33.35
N THR A 263 -10.28 25.95 -32.27
CA THR A 263 -10.32 26.74 -31.05
C THR A 263 -9.57 25.98 -29.95
N ASP A 264 -8.69 26.69 -29.25
CA ASP A 264 -7.92 26.13 -28.13
C ASP A 264 -8.85 25.94 -26.93
N THR A 265 -8.84 24.75 -26.34
CA THR A 265 -9.66 24.43 -25.15
C THR A 265 -9.00 24.84 -23.84
N GLY A 266 -7.72 25.21 -23.86
CA GLY A 266 -6.90 25.46 -22.68
C GLY A 266 -6.31 24.20 -22.03
N VAL A 267 -6.72 23.00 -22.46
CA VAL A 267 -6.18 21.73 -21.95
C VAL A 267 -4.80 21.47 -22.55
N ARG A 268 -3.86 21.02 -21.70
CA ARG A 268 -2.46 20.78 -22.05
C ARG A 268 -2.03 19.40 -21.60
N ALA A 269 -1.17 18.76 -22.39
CA ALA A 269 -0.51 17.50 -22.06
C ALA A 269 0.98 17.62 -22.38
N ALA A 270 1.84 17.25 -21.42
CA ALA A 270 3.27 17.22 -21.66
C ALA A 270 3.62 15.93 -22.40
N THR A 271 4.43 16.00 -23.47
CA THR A 271 4.92 14.77 -24.12
C THR A 271 5.84 13.97 -23.19
N SER A 272 6.44 14.63 -22.19
CA SER A 272 7.21 13.98 -21.14
C SER A 272 6.38 13.08 -20.22
N SER A 273 5.09 13.38 -19.98
CA SER A 273 4.23 12.49 -19.19
C SER A 273 3.88 11.22 -19.97
N LEU A 274 3.62 11.34 -21.27
CA LEU A 274 3.43 10.19 -22.18
C LEU A 274 4.69 9.31 -22.25
N LEU A 275 5.88 9.92 -22.33
CA LEU A 275 7.15 9.18 -22.28
C LEU A 275 7.33 8.48 -20.92
N SER A 276 6.99 9.15 -19.82
CA SER A 276 7.04 8.57 -18.48
C SER A 276 6.06 7.41 -18.32
N ASP A 277 4.87 7.48 -18.89
CA ASP A 277 3.87 6.40 -18.81
C ASP A 277 4.27 5.20 -19.68
N VAL A 278 4.83 5.44 -20.87
CA VAL A 278 5.46 4.39 -21.68
C VAL A 278 6.61 3.74 -20.93
N ASP A 279 7.47 4.53 -20.26
CA ASP A 279 8.58 4.00 -19.46
C ASP A 279 8.07 3.17 -18.26
N ARG A 280 6.97 3.60 -17.61
CA ARG A 280 6.32 2.84 -16.54
C ARG A 280 5.69 1.54 -17.04
N ILE A 281 5.07 1.55 -18.22
CA ILE A 281 4.49 0.35 -18.84
C ILE A 281 5.61 -0.62 -19.23
N LEU A 282 6.69 -0.14 -19.86
CA LEU A 282 7.87 -0.95 -20.16
C LEU A 282 8.48 -1.56 -18.89
N MET A 283 8.51 -0.81 -17.80
CA MET A 283 8.99 -1.29 -16.49
C MET A 283 8.06 -2.36 -15.87
N ILE A 284 6.75 -2.26 -16.08
CA ILE A 284 5.75 -3.25 -15.60
C ILE A 284 5.76 -4.53 -16.46
N GLU A 285 5.92 -4.38 -17.78
CA GLU A 285 5.96 -5.49 -18.75
C GLU A 285 7.33 -6.19 -18.80
N GLY A 286 8.31 -5.70 -18.04
CA GLY A 286 9.65 -6.29 -17.97
C GLY A 286 10.50 -6.07 -19.21
N ALA A 287 10.18 -5.04 -20.00
CA ALA A 287 10.95 -4.62 -21.15
C ALA A 287 12.15 -3.74 -20.73
N SER A 288 13.16 -3.66 -21.59
CA SER A 288 14.38 -2.90 -21.31
C SER A 288 14.12 -1.39 -21.26
N VAL A 289 14.57 -0.73 -20.18
CA VAL A 289 14.48 0.72 -19.99
C VAL A 289 15.88 1.34 -20.03
N PRO A 290 16.09 2.47 -20.72
CA PRO A 290 17.40 3.14 -20.75
C PRO A 290 17.86 3.57 -19.35
N THR A 291 19.12 3.27 -18.99
CA THR A 291 19.70 3.60 -17.68
C THR A 291 19.77 5.10 -17.38
N ALA A 292 19.78 5.97 -18.40
CA ALA A 292 19.71 7.43 -18.22
C ALA A 292 18.38 7.90 -17.59
N LYS A 293 17.33 7.05 -17.63
CA LYS A 293 16.01 7.31 -17.05
C LYS A 293 15.83 6.76 -15.63
N LEU A 294 16.85 6.06 -15.10
CA LEU A 294 16.88 5.49 -13.74
C LEU A 294 17.74 6.34 -12.79
N ILE A 295 17.67 7.66 -12.91
CA ILE A 295 18.37 8.59 -12.01
C ILE A 295 17.32 9.23 -11.10
N GLU A 296 17.28 8.83 -9.83
CA GLU A 296 16.46 9.52 -8.83
C GLU A 296 17.12 10.81 -8.39
N ALA A 297 16.33 11.89 -8.34
CA ALA A 297 16.68 13.06 -7.54
C ALA A 297 16.46 12.73 -6.06
N ALA A 298 17.42 13.09 -5.20
CA ALA A 298 17.34 12.89 -3.76
C ALA A 298 16.01 13.42 -3.19
N GLY A 299 15.26 12.56 -2.48
CA GLY A 299 14.03 12.92 -1.76
C GLY A 299 12.71 12.54 -2.43
N ALA A 300 12.71 11.99 -3.64
CA ALA A 300 11.51 11.41 -4.23
C ALA A 300 11.34 9.98 -3.69
N GLY A 301 10.44 9.75 -2.73
CA GLY A 301 10.17 8.45 -2.10
C GLY A 301 9.54 7.39 -3.04
N ILE A 302 10.02 7.28 -4.27
CA ILE A 302 9.64 6.29 -5.26
C ILE A 302 10.89 5.45 -5.47
N ASN A 303 10.99 4.32 -4.77
CA ASN A 303 12.01 3.32 -5.08
C ASN A 303 11.89 2.94 -6.57
N PRO A 304 12.99 2.65 -7.30
CA PRO A 304 12.91 2.02 -8.60
C PRO A 304 12.45 0.59 -8.30
N SER A 305 11.14 0.42 -8.22
CA SER A 305 10.51 -0.78 -7.72
C SER A 305 10.98 -1.95 -8.56
N LEU A 306 11.68 -2.87 -7.89
CA LEU A 306 11.70 -4.31 -8.15
C LEU A 306 10.85 -4.70 -9.37
N TYR A 307 11.49 -5.39 -10.33
CA TYR A 307 10.95 -5.97 -11.57
C TYR A 307 9.58 -6.67 -11.47
N ARG A 308 8.99 -6.82 -10.27
CA ARG A 308 7.58 -7.14 -10.04
C ARG A 308 7.10 -6.56 -8.71
N ALA A 309 6.29 -5.50 -8.75
CA ALA A 309 5.46 -5.05 -7.62
C ALA A 309 4.37 -6.09 -7.22
N ALA A 310 4.22 -7.18 -7.98
CA ALA A 310 3.20 -8.21 -7.82
C ALA A 310 3.53 -9.32 -6.82
N PHE A 311 4.71 -9.30 -6.18
CA PHE A 311 5.09 -10.30 -5.19
C PHE A 311 5.18 -9.67 -3.79
N PRO A 312 4.27 -9.99 -2.86
CA PRO A 312 4.42 -9.61 -1.47
C PRO A 312 5.65 -10.32 -0.90
N TYR A 313 6.61 -9.57 -0.38
CA TYR A 313 7.75 -10.10 0.36
C TYR A 313 7.58 -9.82 1.86
N VAL A 314 8.05 -10.73 2.69
CA VAL A 314 8.07 -10.60 4.16
C VAL A 314 9.49 -10.43 4.66
N SER A 315 9.63 -9.91 5.89
CA SER A 315 10.94 -9.81 6.55
C SER A 315 11.58 -11.19 6.67
N GLY A 316 12.75 -11.37 6.06
CA GLY A 316 13.47 -12.65 6.01
C GLY A 316 13.57 -13.26 4.61
N ASP A 317 12.85 -12.73 3.63
CA ASP A 317 12.96 -13.18 2.23
C ASP A 317 14.27 -12.73 1.60
N THR A 318 14.90 -13.63 0.84
CA THR A 318 16.02 -13.32 -0.04
C THR A 318 15.50 -12.82 -1.38
N LEU A 319 15.86 -11.59 -1.75
CA LEU A 319 15.51 -10.99 -3.03
C LEU A 319 16.73 -11.04 -3.98
N GLU A 320 16.52 -11.50 -5.21
CA GLU A 320 17.53 -11.50 -6.27
C GLU A 320 17.31 -10.29 -7.18
N HIS A 321 18.35 -9.46 -7.35
CA HIS A 321 18.32 -8.29 -8.22
C HIS A 321 19.07 -8.59 -9.51
N ILE A 322 18.33 -8.87 -10.59
CA ILE A 322 18.93 -9.13 -11.89
C ILE A 322 18.99 -7.84 -12.70
N VAL A 323 20.20 -7.47 -13.15
CA VAL A 323 20.41 -6.35 -14.07
C VAL A 323 21.16 -6.83 -15.29
N GLU A 324 20.61 -6.53 -16.47
CA GLU A 324 21.28 -6.73 -17.75
C GLU A 324 21.66 -5.37 -18.34
N ALA A 325 22.96 -5.14 -18.54
CA ALA A 325 23.48 -3.89 -19.08
C ALA A 325 24.50 -4.16 -20.19
N LYS A 326 24.57 -3.26 -21.19
CA LYS A 326 25.55 -3.34 -22.27
C LYS A 326 26.85 -2.64 -21.87
N ALA A 327 27.97 -3.34 -22.03
CA ALA A 327 29.30 -2.84 -21.68
C ALA A 327 29.70 -1.58 -22.47
N ASP A 328 29.24 -1.47 -23.71
CA ASP A 328 29.58 -0.36 -24.61
C ASP A 328 28.83 0.95 -24.29
N GLU A 329 27.80 0.89 -23.43
CA GLU A 329 26.98 2.06 -23.07
C GLU A 329 27.45 2.71 -21.76
N ARG A 330 28.00 1.93 -20.81
CA ARG A 330 28.55 2.41 -19.53
C ARG A 330 29.64 1.48 -19.00
N GLY A 331 30.68 2.05 -18.39
CA GLY A 331 31.77 1.27 -17.79
C GLY A 331 31.43 0.63 -16.43
N THR A 332 30.47 1.17 -15.68
CA THR A 332 30.10 0.67 -14.34
C THR A 332 28.60 0.80 -14.06
N VAL A 333 28.09 -0.06 -13.17
CA VAL A 333 26.73 0.00 -12.60
C VAL A 333 26.81 -0.08 -11.08
N GLN A 334 25.95 0.67 -10.40
CA GLN A 334 25.81 0.62 -8.94
C GLN A 334 24.38 0.24 -8.55
N LEU A 335 24.26 -0.74 -7.67
CA LEU A 335 23.03 -1.11 -6.98
C LEU A 335 23.13 -0.59 -5.55
N ILE A 336 22.16 0.20 -5.10
CA ILE A 336 22.16 0.82 -3.78
C ILE A 336 20.77 0.66 -3.17
N ASN A 337 20.72 0.18 -1.92
CA ASN A 337 19.55 0.26 -1.06
C ASN A 337 19.93 1.10 0.18
N THR A 338 19.16 2.14 0.46
CA THR A 338 19.38 3.05 1.59
C THR A 338 18.37 2.86 2.72
N SER A 339 17.48 1.88 2.62
CA SER A 339 16.44 1.62 3.62
C SER A 339 17.06 1.27 4.98
N ALA A 340 16.54 1.88 6.04
CA ALA A 340 16.97 1.62 7.41
C ALA A 340 16.78 0.12 7.74
N GLY A 341 17.86 -0.54 8.17
CA GLY A 341 17.86 -1.97 8.49
C GLY A 341 18.00 -2.92 7.28
N ALA A 342 18.08 -2.41 6.04
CA ALA A 342 18.29 -3.21 4.83
C ALA A 342 19.27 -2.58 3.82
N ALA A 343 20.14 -1.69 4.31
CA ALA A 343 21.05 -0.96 3.45
C ALA A 343 22.15 -1.87 2.85
N TYR A 344 22.36 -1.74 1.55
CA TYR A 344 23.47 -2.37 0.84
C TYR A 344 23.93 -1.53 -0.36
N ASN A 345 25.16 -1.79 -0.80
CA ASN A 345 25.68 -1.32 -2.07
C ASN A 345 26.44 -2.44 -2.82
N ALA A 346 26.38 -2.40 -4.14
CA ALA A 346 27.20 -3.23 -5.02
C ALA A 346 27.56 -2.43 -6.28
N THR A 347 28.85 -2.29 -6.55
CA THR A 347 29.43 -1.62 -7.72
C THR A 347 30.01 -2.69 -8.63
N LEU A 348 29.60 -2.68 -9.89
CA LEU A 348 29.90 -3.68 -10.90
C LEU A 348 30.70 -3.01 -12.03
N ASN A 349 31.80 -3.62 -12.45
CA ASN A 349 32.53 -3.25 -13.65
C ASN A 349 31.86 -3.93 -14.85
N LEU A 350 31.29 -3.13 -15.76
CA LEU A 350 30.65 -3.65 -16.95
C LEU A 350 31.63 -3.98 -18.09
N LEU A 351 32.87 -3.52 -18.03
CA LEU A 351 33.88 -3.87 -19.03
C LEU A 351 34.54 -5.21 -18.70
N GLU A 352 34.76 -5.46 -17.42
CA GLU A 352 35.48 -6.65 -16.94
C GLU A 352 34.54 -7.76 -16.45
N GLY A 353 33.25 -7.47 -16.26
CA GLY A 353 32.31 -8.44 -15.70
C GLY A 353 32.63 -8.81 -14.25
N THR A 354 33.13 -7.86 -13.47
CA THR A 354 33.61 -8.07 -12.09
C THR A 354 32.83 -7.21 -11.09
N VAL A 355 32.82 -7.64 -9.83
CA VAL A 355 32.33 -6.81 -8.72
C VAL A 355 33.50 -5.95 -8.23
N ILE A 356 33.36 -4.62 -8.31
CA ILE A 356 34.38 -3.66 -7.89
C ILE A 356 34.34 -3.47 -6.37
N ALA A 357 33.14 -3.30 -5.82
CA ALA A 357 32.93 -3.07 -4.39
C ALA A 357 31.54 -3.55 -4.00
N SER A 358 31.39 -4.18 -2.84
CA SER A 358 30.08 -4.53 -2.31
C SER A 358 30.08 -4.56 -0.78
N GLY A 359 28.97 -4.19 -0.16
CA GLY A 359 28.86 -4.14 1.30
C GLY A 359 27.47 -3.77 1.79
N GLY A 360 27.13 -4.22 2.99
CA GLY A 360 25.83 -3.99 3.60
C GLY A 360 25.44 -5.15 4.50
N ALA A 361 24.69 -4.87 5.57
CA ALA A 361 24.32 -5.90 6.55
C ALA A 361 23.42 -7.01 5.93
N ASN A 362 22.70 -6.68 4.85
CA ASN A 362 21.73 -7.57 4.22
C ASN A 362 22.11 -7.96 2.78
N LEU A 363 23.36 -7.73 2.36
CA LEU A 363 23.85 -8.24 1.09
C LEU A 363 24.37 -9.66 1.27
N ILE A 364 23.72 -10.65 0.66
CA ILE A 364 24.12 -12.05 0.74
C ILE A 364 25.28 -12.34 -0.22
N SER A 365 25.15 -11.91 -1.47
CA SER A 365 26.17 -12.06 -2.51
C SER A 365 25.98 -11.02 -3.60
N ALA A 366 27.06 -10.72 -4.33
CA ALA A 366 26.99 -9.99 -5.60
C ALA A 366 27.82 -10.75 -6.62
N VAL A 367 27.24 -11.01 -7.80
CA VAL A 367 27.93 -11.67 -8.91
C VAL A 367 27.78 -10.84 -10.18
N ALA A 368 28.84 -10.76 -10.97
CA ALA A 368 28.83 -10.22 -12.32
C ALA A 368 29.32 -11.29 -13.29
N THR A 369 28.67 -11.42 -14.45
CA THR A 369 29.09 -12.35 -15.50
C THR A 369 29.02 -11.68 -16.86
N ALA A 370 30.14 -11.68 -17.59
CA ALA A 370 30.19 -11.24 -18.98
C ALA A 370 29.40 -12.20 -19.89
N LEU A 371 28.48 -11.65 -20.68
CA LEU A 371 27.74 -12.38 -21.70
C LEU A 371 28.43 -12.16 -23.07
N ALA A 372 28.49 -13.21 -23.87
CA ALA A 372 29.21 -13.22 -25.16
C ALA A 372 28.69 -12.21 -26.21
N SER A 373 27.53 -11.59 -25.99
CA SER A 373 26.90 -10.60 -26.86
C SER A 373 27.12 -9.14 -26.42
N GLY A 374 28.06 -8.87 -25.53
CA GLY A 374 28.36 -7.51 -25.02
C GLY A 374 27.42 -7.03 -23.91
N GLY A 375 26.57 -7.93 -23.38
CA GLY A 375 25.79 -7.71 -22.16
C GLY A 375 26.48 -8.29 -20.93
N ILE A 376 26.12 -7.84 -19.74
CA ILE A 376 26.44 -8.49 -18.46
C ILE A 376 25.15 -8.72 -17.71
N SER A 377 24.96 -9.93 -17.18
CA SER A 377 23.92 -10.26 -16.20
C SER A 377 24.55 -10.25 -14.82
N SER A 378 24.02 -9.44 -13.91
CA SER A 378 24.35 -9.50 -12.48
C SER A 378 23.25 -10.22 -11.71
N ARG A 379 23.63 -11.04 -10.72
CA ARG A 379 22.74 -11.71 -9.77
C ARG A 379 23.16 -11.35 -8.34
#